data_AF-A0A540LGY7-F1
#
_entry.id   AF-A0A540LGY7-F1
#
_cell.length_a   1.000
_cell.length_b   1.000
_cell.length_c   1.000
_cell.angle_alpha   90.00
_cell.angle_beta   90.00
_cell.angle_gamma   90.00
#
_symmetry.space_group_name_H-M   'P 1'
#
loop_
_entity.id
_entity.type
_entity.pdbx_description
1 polymer ?
#
loop_
_entity_poly.entity_id
_entity_poly.type
_entity_poly.pdbx_seq_one_letter_code
_entity_poly.pdbx_strand_id
1 'polypeptide(L)'
;MSSWSIRMKTIFKSHGLWEFVEKGIEYSDSKGAEEVSDAKKKENEGSSDVAFLTEKLMKDANALGLIQGAVSDEIFPWISHEETSKGAWDILMQ
;
A
#
# COMPACT_ATOMS: atom_id res chain seq x y z
N MET A 1 -20.04 3.25 -8.95
CA MET A 1 -18.74 3.86 -8.64
C MET A 1 -18.99 5.27 -8.13
N SER A 2 -18.53 5.59 -6.92
CA SER A 2 -18.64 6.92 -6.35
C SER A 2 -17.77 7.92 -7.11
N SER A 3 -18.15 9.20 -7.17
CA SER A 3 -17.32 10.28 -7.75
C SER A 3 -15.93 10.34 -7.10
N TRP A 4 -15.84 9.95 -5.83
CA TRP A 4 -14.57 9.79 -5.11
C TRP A 4 -13.69 8.70 -5.73
N SER A 5 -14.22 7.47 -5.87
CA SER A 5 -13.45 6.34 -6.44
C SER A 5 -12.93 6.61 -7.85
N ILE A 6 -13.71 7.33 -8.67
CA ILE A 6 -13.30 7.72 -10.03
C ILE A 6 -12.09 8.66 -9.98
N ARG A 7 -12.14 9.69 -9.12
CA ARG A 7 -11.04 10.67 -8.95
C ARG A 7 -9.78 10.01 -8.42
N MET A 8 -9.91 9.16 -7.39
CA MET A 8 -8.79 8.46 -6.80
C MET A 8 -8.10 7.52 -7.80
N LYS A 9 -8.89 6.76 -8.59
CA LYS A 9 -8.35 5.94 -9.69
C LYS A 9 -7.51 6.76 -10.67
N THR A 10 -7.97 7.96 -11.04
CA THR A 10 -7.21 8.86 -11.93
C THR A 10 -5.89 9.30 -11.29
N ILE A 11 -5.90 9.71 -10.03
CA ILE A 11 -4.69 10.11 -9.28
C ILE A 11 -3.70 8.94 -9.22
N PHE A 12 -4.13 7.74 -8.81
CA PHE A 12 -3.21 6.61 -8.74
C PHE A 12 -2.61 6.24 -10.09
N LYS A 13 -3.40 6.30 -11.17
CA LYS A 13 -2.88 6.04 -12.52
C LYS A 13 -1.86 7.10 -12.95
N SER A 14 -2.08 8.38 -12.65
CA SER A 14 -1.11 9.43 -13.01
C SER A 14 0.20 9.34 -12.23
N HIS A 15 0.16 8.76 -11.02
CA HIS A 15 1.35 8.53 -10.18
C HIS A 15 2.00 7.14 -10.37
N GLY A 16 1.43 6.28 -11.22
CA GLY A 16 1.91 4.89 -11.38
C GLY A 16 1.72 4.02 -10.14
N LEU A 17 0.73 4.35 -9.30
CA LEU A 17 0.43 3.69 -8.03
C LEU A 17 -0.75 2.71 -8.10
N TRP A 18 -1.50 2.71 -9.21
CA TRP A 18 -2.77 1.95 -9.32
C TRP A 18 -2.61 0.45 -9.08
N GLU A 19 -1.52 -0.15 -9.55
CA GLU A 19 -1.27 -1.59 -9.37
C GLU A 19 -1.17 -1.98 -7.89
N PHE A 20 -0.63 -1.11 -7.04
CA PHE A 20 -0.51 -1.37 -5.59
C PHE A 20 -1.88 -1.30 -4.89
N VAL A 21 -2.73 -0.39 -5.33
CA VAL A 21 -4.09 -0.23 -4.80
C VAL A 21 -4.98 -1.40 -5.25
N GLU A 22 -4.84 -1.85 -6.50
CA GLU A 22 -5.66 -2.92 -7.07
C GLU A 22 -5.22 -4.31 -6.61
N LYS A 23 -3.92 -4.61 -6.73
CA LYS A 23 -3.36 -5.95 -6.51
C LYS A 23 -2.69 -6.10 -5.15
N GLY A 24 -2.25 -5.00 -4.53
CA GLY A 24 -1.47 -5.03 -3.29
C GLY A 24 0.01 -5.31 -3.55
N ILE A 25 0.78 -5.40 -2.46
CA ILE A 25 2.16 -5.84 -2.53
C ILE A 25 2.18 -7.37 -2.48
N GLU A 26 2.50 -8.00 -3.61
CA GLU A 26 2.85 -9.41 -3.63
C GLU A 26 4.24 -9.59 -3.01
N TYR A 27 4.26 -10.11 -1.78
CA TYR A 27 5.45 -10.72 -1.20
C TYR A 27 5.61 -12.08 -1.87
N SER A 28 6.47 -12.17 -2.88
CA SER A 28 6.87 -13.47 -3.41
C SER A 28 7.48 -14.25 -2.25
N ASP A 29 6.83 -15.36 -1.85
CA ASP A 29 7.26 -16.28 -0.79
C ASP A 29 8.64 -16.88 -1.11
N SER A 30 9.70 -16.10 -0.91
CA SER A 30 11.01 -16.63 -0.56
C SER A 30 11.12 -16.61 0.97
N LYS A 31 10.31 -17.47 1.59
CA LYS A 31 10.46 -18.03 2.93
C LYS A 31 10.59 -17.02 4.09
N GLY A 32 9.46 -16.80 4.75
CA GLY A 32 9.42 -16.43 6.17
C GLY A 32 8.33 -15.44 6.50
N ALA A 33 7.12 -15.94 6.72
CA ALA A 33 6.19 -15.26 7.59
C ALA A 33 6.79 -15.21 9.00
N GLU A 34 7.19 -14.01 9.45
CA GLU A 34 6.99 -13.54 10.82
C GLU A 34 7.50 -12.10 10.98
N GLU A 35 6.68 -11.30 11.63
CA GLU A 35 7.03 -10.13 12.44
C GLU A 35 7.27 -8.78 11.72
N VAL A 36 6.17 -8.02 11.67
CA VAL A 36 6.19 -6.59 11.99
C VAL A 36 6.72 -6.45 13.42
N SER A 37 8.04 -6.38 13.59
CA SER A 37 8.64 -5.68 14.73
C SER A 37 10.13 -5.49 14.49
N ASP A 38 10.55 -4.23 14.62
CA ASP A 38 11.87 -3.74 15.00
C ASP A 38 13.09 -4.66 14.80
N ALA A 39 14.00 -4.13 13.98
CA ALA A 39 15.43 -4.42 13.95
C ALA A 39 15.92 -5.75 13.35
N LYS A 40 16.73 -5.54 12.28
CA LYS A 40 18.05 -6.17 12.03
C LYS A 40 18.11 -7.32 11.03
N LYS A 41 18.63 -6.95 9.85
CA LYS A 41 19.78 -7.59 9.18
C LYS A 41 19.61 -9.07 8.82
N LYS A 42 19.14 -9.31 7.60
CA LYS A 42 19.70 -10.39 6.76
C LYS A 42 20.42 -9.78 5.58
N GLU A 43 21.74 -9.67 5.76
CA GLU A 43 22.69 -9.48 4.69
C GLU A 43 22.80 -10.80 3.91
N ASN A 44 23.01 -10.65 2.61
CA ASN A 44 23.52 -11.65 1.68
C ASN A 44 22.48 -12.51 0.94
N GLU A 45 21.77 -11.87 -0.01
CA GLU A 45 21.74 -12.24 -1.43
C GLU A 45 20.91 -11.15 -2.17
N GLY A 46 21.53 -10.42 -3.11
CA GLY A 46 20.83 -9.43 -3.95
C GLY A 46 20.61 -8.05 -3.33
N SER A 47 21.60 -7.16 -3.41
CA SER A 47 21.44 -5.71 -3.13
C SER A 47 20.26 -5.06 -3.90
N SER A 48 19.87 -5.67 -5.02
CA SER A 48 18.75 -5.25 -5.86
C SER A 48 17.36 -5.61 -5.30
N ASP A 49 17.22 -6.76 -4.63
CA ASP A 49 15.90 -7.27 -4.22
C ASP A 49 15.36 -6.52 -3.00
N VAL A 50 16.23 -6.22 -2.03
CA VAL A 50 15.87 -5.36 -0.89
C VAL A 50 15.52 -3.94 -1.32
N ALA A 51 16.24 -3.37 -2.30
CA ALA A 51 15.93 -2.05 -2.84
C ALA A 51 14.57 -2.05 -3.55
N PHE A 52 14.28 -3.09 -4.32
CA PHE A 52 13.00 -3.26 -5.02
C PHE A 52 11.82 -3.45 -4.06
N LEU A 53 11.98 -4.26 -3.01
CA LEU A 53 10.96 -4.42 -1.97
C LEU A 53 10.71 -3.11 -1.23
N THR A 54 11.77 -2.37 -0.90
CA THR A 54 11.67 -1.06 -0.27
C THR A 54 10.92 -0.06 -1.17
N GLU A 55 11.20 -0.04 -2.48
CA GLU A 55 10.49 0.81 -3.43
C GLU A 55 8.99 0.48 -3.50
N LYS A 56 8.63 -0.81 -3.52
CA LYS A 56 7.22 -1.25 -3.48
C LYS A 56 6.52 -0.77 -2.21
N LEU A 57 7.14 -0.93 -1.05
CA LEU A 57 6.59 -0.47 0.24
C LEU A 57 6.41 1.05 0.25
N MET A 58 7.36 1.81 -0.27
CA MET A 58 7.25 3.27 -0.36
C MET A 58 6.11 3.70 -1.30
N LYS A 59 5.91 3.00 -2.42
CA LYS A 59 4.81 3.28 -3.35
C LYS A 59 3.45 2.95 -2.74
N ASP A 60 3.33 1.82 -2.06
CA ASP A 60 2.09 1.46 -1.36
C ASP A 60 1.77 2.45 -0.23
N ALA A 61 2.76 2.82 0.59
CA ALA A 61 2.58 3.81 1.65
C ALA A 61 2.19 5.20 1.08
N ASN A 62 2.75 5.59 -0.07
CA ASN A 62 2.35 6.81 -0.78
C ASN A 62 0.88 6.72 -1.22
N ALA A 63 0.48 5.59 -1.81
CA ALA A 63 -0.90 5.37 -2.21
C ALA A 63 -1.86 5.41 -1.01
N LEU A 64 -1.50 4.75 0.10
CA LEU A 64 -2.27 4.76 1.35
C LEU A 64 -2.42 6.17 1.92
N GLY A 65 -1.35 6.96 1.95
CA GLY A 65 -1.39 8.35 2.41
C GLY A 65 -2.33 9.22 1.56
N LEU A 66 -2.38 9.00 0.25
CA LEU A 66 -3.34 9.66 -0.63
C LEU A 66 -4.80 9.24 -0.33
N ILE A 67 -5.06 7.96 -0.04
CA ILE A 67 -6.39 7.49 0.39
C ILE A 67 -6.79 8.19 1.69
N GLN A 68 -5.92 8.14 2.70
CA GLN A 68 -6.15 8.73 4.01
C GLN A 68 -6.39 10.25 3.93
N GLY A 69 -5.62 10.97 3.10
CA GLY A 69 -5.80 12.40 2.89
C GLY A 69 -7.03 12.77 2.04
N ALA A 70 -7.66 11.81 1.37
CA ALA A 70 -8.82 12.04 0.52
C ALA A 70 -10.15 11.64 1.18
N VAL A 71 -10.13 11.05 2.38
CA VAL A 71 -11.33 10.76 3.17
C VAL A 71 -11.59 11.85 4.22
N SER A 72 -12.82 11.93 4.72
CA SER A 72 -13.14 12.83 5.83
C SER A 72 -12.77 12.20 7.18
N ASP A 73 -12.70 13.02 8.22
CA ASP A 73 -12.46 12.57 9.61
C ASP A 73 -13.53 11.58 10.11
N GLU A 74 -14.72 11.56 9.50
CA GLU A 74 -15.78 10.61 9.81
C GLU A 74 -15.50 9.21 9.21
N ILE A 75 -14.82 9.15 8.07
CA ILE A 75 -14.51 7.93 7.33
C ILE A 75 -13.13 7.38 7.71
N PHE A 76 -12.18 8.25 8.05
CA PHE A 76 -10.80 7.87 8.39
C PHE A 76 -10.71 6.73 9.43
N PRO A 77 -11.49 6.72 10.54
CA PRO A 77 -11.43 5.64 11.52
C PRO A 77 -11.73 4.25 10.96
N TRP A 78 -12.41 4.15 9.81
CA TRP A 78 -12.74 2.86 9.19
C TRP A 78 -11.54 2.23 8.49
N ILE A 79 -10.61 3.05 8.01
CA ILE A 79 -9.40 2.59 7.32
C ILE A 79 -8.14 2.78 8.16
N SER A 80 -8.25 3.32 9.38
CA SER A 80 -7.08 3.66 10.21
C SER A 80 -6.31 2.45 10.71
N HIS A 81 -6.93 1.26 10.67
CA HIS A 81 -6.29 -0.02 11.02
C HIS A 81 -5.64 -0.70 9.80
N GLU A 82 -5.86 -0.17 8.61
CA GLU A 82 -5.28 -0.71 7.39
C GLU A 82 -3.87 -0.18 7.17
N GLU A 83 -2.92 -1.10 7.01
CA GLU A 83 -1.50 -0.78 6.78
C GLU A 83 -1.13 -0.77 5.29
N THR A 84 -2.09 -1.11 4.41
CA THR A 84 -1.85 -1.19 2.97
C THR A 84 -2.85 -0.37 2.17
N SER A 85 -2.42 0.16 1.02
CA SER A 85 -3.31 0.91 0.13
C SER A 85 -4.46 0.06 -0.39
N LYS A 86 -4.20 -1.23 -0.67
CA LYS A 86 -5.21 -2.21 -1.08
C LYS A 86 -6.28 -2.43 -0.01
N GLY A 87 -5.87 -2.70 1.22
CA GLY A 87 -6.80 -2.98 2.31
C GLY A 87 -7.73 -1.79 2.58
N ALA A 88 -7.16 -0.58 2.67
CA ALA A 88 -7.93 0.65 2.81
C ALA A 88 -8.90 0.88 1.63
N TRP A 89 -8.44 0.63 0.40
CA TRP A 89 -9.28 0.76 -0.79
C TRP A 89 -10.44 -0.24 -0.82
N ASP A 90 -10.19 -1.50 -0.47
CA ASP A 90 -11.21 -2.56 -0.48
C ASP A 90 -12.32 -2.28 0.55
N ILE A 91 -11.99 -1.73 1.73
CA ILE A 91 -12.98 -1.26 2.72
C ILE A 91 -13.85 -0.13 2.14
N LEU A 92 -13.23 0.86 1.48
CA LEU A 92 -13.96 2.02 0.95
C LEU A 92 -14.81 1.70 -0.30
N MET A 93 -14.53 0.57 -0.96
CA MET A 93 -15.24 0.13 -2.16
C MET A 93 -16.38 -0.86 -1.89
N GLN A 94 -16.55 -1.34 -0.66
CA GLN A 94 -17.72 -2.13 -0.25
C GLN A 94 -19.01 -1.31 -0.35
#